data_AF-A0A975J4R0-F1
#
_entry.id   AF-A0A975J4R0-F1
#
_cell.length_a   1.000
_cell.length_b   1.000
_cell.length_c   1.000
_cell.angle_alpha   90.00
_cell.angle_beta   90.00
_cell.angle_gamma   90.00
#
_symmetry.space_group_name_H-M   'P 1'
#
loop_
_entity.id
_entity.type
_entity.pdbx_description
1 polymer ?
#
loop_
_entity_poly.entity_id
_entity_poly.type
_entity_poly.pdbx_seq_one_letter_code
_entity_poly.pdbx_strand_id
1 'polypeptide(L)' 'MDRIQELELLIEQLQTKLRNYLDDERPKNEIYELSTQIDDLIVEYSNLTR' A
#
# COMPACT_ATOMS: atom_id res chain seq x y z
N MET A 1 -11.53 13.35 9.00
CA MET A 1 -10.19 12.74 8.98
C MET A 1 -9.46 13.38 7.81
N ASP A 2 -8.19 13.75 7.96
CA ASP A 2 -7.43 14.37 6.86
C ASP A 2 -7.05 13.30 5.84
N ARG A 3 -7.16 13.58 4.54
CA ARG A 3 -6.86 12.63 3.47
C ARG A 3 -5.42 12.12 3.56
N ILE A 4 -4.50 12.98 4.01
CA ILE A 4 -3.10 12.62 4.26
C ILE A 4 -3.01 11.52 5.32
N GLN A 5 -3.70 11.69 6.46
CA GLN A 5 -3.72 10.69 7.53
C GLN A 5 -4.40 9.38 7.10
N GLU A 6 -5.44 9.47 6.27
CA GLU A 6 -6.09 8.29 5.70
C GLU A 6 -5.13 7.52 4.79
N LEU A 7 -4.36 8.22 3.94
CA LEU A 7 -3.38 7.61 3.05
C LEU A 7 -2.23 6.95 3.82
N GLU A 8 -1.69 7.60 4.85
CA GLU A 8 -0.67 7.02 5.72
C GLU A 8 -1.13 5.69 6.33
N LEU A 9 -2.34 5.69 6.91
CA LEU A 9 -2.92 4.49 7.51
C LEU A 9 -3.16 3.39 6.46
N LEU A 10 -3.67 3.75 5.29
CA LEU A 10 -3.96 2.79 4.23
C LEU A 10 -2.67 2.14 3.69
N ILE A 11 -1.62 2.94 3.48
CA ILE A 11 -0.30 2.45 3.05
C ILE A 11 0.28 1.50 4.09
N GLU A 12 0.24 1.83 5.38
CA GLU A 12 0.74 0.97 6.45
C GLU A 12 0.00 -0.38 6.51
N GLN A 13 -1.33 -0.34 6.38
CA GLN A 13 -2.16 -1.55 6.35
C GLN A 13 -1.82 -2.45 5.16
N LEU A 14 -1.66 -1.87 3.97
CA LEU A 14 -1.35 -2.62 2.76
C LEU A 14 0.09 -3.17 2.79
N GLN A 15 1.05 -2.42 3.33
CA GLN A 15 2.41 -2.92 3.54
C GLN A 15 2.45 -4.10 4.51
N THR A 16 1.65 -4.06 5.58
CA THR A 16 1.50 -5.18 6.51
C THR A 16 0.89 -6.39 5.79
N LYS A 17 -0.15 -6.18 4.99
CA LYS A 17 -0.76 -7.24 4.17
C LYS A 17 0.23 -7.84 3.16
N LEU A 18 1.07 -7.01 2.54
CA LEU A 18 2.08 -7.45 1.59
C LEU A 18 3.11 -8.34 2.26
N ARG A 19 3.54 -7.98 3.48
CA ARG A 19 4.42 -8.83 4.28
C ARG A 19 3.81 -10.20 4.54
N ASN A 20 2.55 -10.24 4.98
CA ASN A 20 1.84 -11.51 5.18
C ASN A 20 1.73 -12.31 3.89
N TYR A 21 1.51 -11.66 2.74
CA TYR A 21 1.45 -12.36 1.45
C TYR A 21 2.79 -12.97 1.05
N LEU A 22 3.89 -12.32 1.38
CA LEU A 22 5.24 -12.85 1.16
C LEU A 22 5.53 -14.02 2.10
N ASP A 23 5.13 -13.91 3.36
CA ASP A 23 5.32 -14.95 4.38
C ASP A 23 4.47 -16.20 4.08
N ASP A 24 3.26 -16.02 3.55
CA ASP A 24 2.33 -17.09 3.16
C ASP A 24 2.63 -17.68 1.76
N GLU A 25 3.74 -17.27 1.12
CA GLU A 25 4.12 -17.67 -0.24
C GLU A 25 2.97 -17.50 -1.26
N ARG A 26 2.20 -16.41 -1.14
CA ARG A 26 1.03 -16.15 -2.01
C ARG A 26 1.44 -16.06 -3.47
N PRO A 27 0.49 -16.29 -4.40
CA PRO A 27 0.75 -16.18 -5.82
C PRO A 27 1.39 -14.83 -6.20
N LYS A 28 2.41 -14.86 -7.08
CA LYS A 28 3.16 -13.66 -7.48
C LYS A 28 2.28 -12.56 -8.05
N ASN A 29 1.18 -12.90 -8.72
CA ASN A 29 0.21 -11.94 -9.24
C ASN A 29 -0.51 -11.19 -8.11
N GLU A 30 -0.89 -11.86 -7.02
CA GLU A 30 -1.51 -11.20 -5.86
C GLU A 30 -0.53 -10.26 -5.16
N ILE A 31 0.73 -10.66 -5.03
CA ILE A 31 1.81 -9.82 -4.48
C ILE A 31 2.03 -8.60 -5.37
N TYR A 32 2.06 -8.80 -6.69
CA TYR A 32 2.26 -7.72 -7.66
C TYR A 32 1.11 -6.71 -7.63
N GLU A 33 -0.14 -7.17 -7.69
CA GLU A 33 -1.32 -6.30 -7.62
C GLU A 33 -1.33 -5.46 -6.34
N LEU A 34 -0.98 -6.06 -5.21
CA LEU A 34 -0.92 -5.36 -3.92
C LEU A 34 0.22 -4.33 -3.88
N SER A 35 1.37 -4.65 -4.48
CA SER A 35 2.48 -3.70 -4.60
C SER A 35 2.09 -2.49 -5.44
N THR A 36 1.43 -2.70 -6.59
CA THR A 36 0.96 -1.60 -7.45
C THR A 36 -0.04 -0.70 -6.73
N GLN A 37 -0.95 -1.27 -5.95
CA GLN A 37 -1.88 -0.47 -5.14
C GLN A 37 -1.15 0.42 -4.12
N ILE A 38 -0.10 -0.10 -3.47
CA ILE A 38 0.71 0.69 -2.54
C ILE A 38 1.42 1.83 -3.27
N ASP A 39 1.99 1.58 -4.44
CA ASP A 39 2.69 2.58 -5.25
C ASP A 39 1.74 3.73 -5.64
N ASP A 40 0.53 3.41 -6.09
CA ASP A 40 -0.48 4.41 -6.47
C ASP A 40 -0.84 5.34 -5.29
N LEU A 41 -0.97 4.77 -4.09
CA LEU A 41 -1.28 5.53 -2.87
C LEU A 41 -0.11 6.40 -2.42
N ILE A 42 1.13 5.92 -2.56
CA ILE A 42 2.34 6.71 -2.28
C ILE A 42 2.42 7.91 -3.22
N VAL A 43 2.09 7.71 -4.51
CA VAL A 43 2.03 8.81 -5.48
C VAL A 43 0.97 9.83 -5.10
N GLU A 44 -0.23 9.39 -4.71
CA GLU A 44 -1.29 10.28 -4.23
C GLU A 44 -0.83 11.08 -3.00
N TYR A 45 -0.27 10.41 -2.01
CA TYR A 45 0.27 11.03 -0.80
C TYR A 45 1.35 12.07 -1.11
N SER A 46 2.28 11.75 -2.01
CA SER A 46 3.33 12.66 -2.45
C SER A 46 2.78 13.90 -3.18
N ASN A 47 1.65 13.79 -3.86
CA ASN A 47 1.02 14.92 -4.54
C ASN A 47 0.31 15.87 -3.56
N LEU A 48 -0.25 15.34 -2.47
CA LEU A 48 -0.96 16.12 -1.44
C LEU A 48 -0.02 16.79 -0.44
N THR A 49 1.20 16.29 -0.29
CA THR A 49 2.21 16.83 0.63
C THR A 49 3.20 17.80 -0.03
N ARG A 50 3.06 18.06 -1.34
CA ARG A 50 3.81 19.08 -2.09
C ARG A 50 3.14 20.43 -2.06
#